data_AF-A0A2M7XH16-F1
#
_entry.id   AF-A0A2M7XH16-F1
#
_cell.length_a   1.000
_cell.length_b   1.000
_cell.length_c   1.000
_cell.angle_alpha   90.00
_cell.angle_beta   90.00
_cell.angle_gamma   90.00
#
_symmetry.space_group_name_H-M   'P 1'
#
loop_
_entity.id
_entity.type
_entity.pdbx_description
1 polymer ?
#
loop_
_entity_poly.entity_id
_entity_poly.type
_entity_poly.pdbx_seq_one_letter_code
_entity_poly.pdbx_strand_id
1 'polypeptide(L)'
;MPMMEIGIIKQKENCMNSNNTPSILNRILPILERFCHLGEEITTNKARLIGHIPYRGRLAYLHEIYTPVILDEFKKLEDKLKRNVPEVYKQLLFETNGLSIFWGTLSLSGYVFLAHRELDYSQARDLVIPNIDERPRDADDSFFFFGFYQQDGSGVYLDEKDGKIYRHVRYHSKQILNIWPDFETFLVSEVERLNILFNDEGRQIDVSIPTVPLSMG
;
A
#
# COMPACT_ATOMS: atom_id res chain seq x y z
N MET A 1 12.60 61.00 -12.37
CA MET A 1 13.26 60.99 -11.04
C MET A 1 12.19 60.81 -9.98
N PRO A 2 12.41 60.01 -8.93
CA PRO A 2 13.05 58.67 -8.97
C PRO A 2 12.40 57.64 -7.99
N MET A 3 12.65 56.34 -8.24
CA MET A 3 12.93 55.25 -7.26
C MET A 3 11.76 54.73 -6.37
N MET A 4 11.65 53.45 -5.95
CA MET A 4 12.51 52.27 -6.04
C MET A 4 11.69 50.99 -5.78
N GLU A 5 12.20 49.88 -6.29
CA GLU A 5 11.83 48.47 -6.09
C GLU A 5 11.77 48.02 -4.63
N ILE A 6 10.99 46.95 -4.33
CA ILE A 6 11.38 45.68 -3.65
C ILE A 6 10.29 44.67 -4.06
N GLY A 7 10.50 43.57 -4.82
CA GLY A 7 11.38 42.43 -4.58
C GLY A 7 10.54 41.26 -4.01
N ILE A 8 10.79 40.03 -4.49
CA ILE A 8 10.25 38.72 -4.01
C ILE A 8 8.87 38.38 -4.65
N ILE A 9 8.65 37.38 -5.51
CA ILE A 9 9.05 35.96 -5.52
C ILE A 9 9.15 35.46 -6.99
N LYS A 10 10.34 35.05 -7.43
CA LYS A 10 10.50 34.04 -8.50
C LYS A 10 10.74 32.70 -7.81
N GLN A 11 9.78 31.79 -7.89
CA GLN A 11 9.95 30.33 -7.90
C GLN A 11 8.57 29.69 -8.09
N LYS A 12 8.08 29.73 -9.33
CA LYS A 12 7.09 28.81 -9.85
C LYS A 12 7.59 28.39 -11.21
N GLU A 13 8.42 27.35 -11.23
CA GLU A 13 8.63 26.53 -12.41
C GLU A 13 9.40 25.26 -12.02
N ASN A 14 8.96 24.15 -12.62
CA ASN A 14 9.57 22.82 -12.66
C ASN A 14 9.34 21.86 -11.50
N CYS A 15 8.14 21.26 -11.49
CA CYS A 15 7.97 19.79 -11.56
C CYS A 15 6.49 19.45 -11.81
N MET A 16 5.98 19.72 -13.01
CA MET A 16 4.74 19.11 -13.50
C MET A 16 4.90 18.81 -14.99
N ASN A 17 5.67 17.77 -15.27
CA ASN A 17 5.41 16.88 -16.39
C ASN A 17 5.18 15.49 -15.78
N SER A 18 4.11 15.34 -14.99
CA SER A 18 3.53 14.02 -14.73
C SER A 18 2.53 13.78 -15.86
N ASN A 19 2.81 12.79 -16.69
CA ASN A 19 1.81 12.19 -17.55
C ASN A 19 0.52 12.00 -16.74
N ASN A 20 -0.64 12.33 -17.33
CA ASN A 20 -2.00 12.17 -16.77
C ASN A 20 -2.32 10.69 -16.43
N THR A 21 -1.58 10.09 -15.50
CA THR A 21 -1.91 8.79 -14.94
C THR A 21 -2.84 9.09 -13.77
N PRO A 22 -4.10 8.62 -13.80
CA PRO A 22 -5.01 8.77 -12.67
C PRO A 22 -4.37 8.16 -11.42
N SER A 23 -4.38 8.91 -10.31
CA SER A 23 -3.90 8.37 -9.03
C SER A 23 -4.72 7.15 -8.64
N ILE A 24 -4.05 6.04 -8.38
CA ILE A 24 -4.69 4.81 -7.95
C ILE A 24 -5.30 4.96 -6.56
N LEU A 25 -4.66 5.74 -5.69
CA LEU A 25 -5.19 6.05 -4.36
C LEU A 25 -6.55 6.74 -4.48
N ASN A 26 -6.71 7.71 -5.38
CA ASN A 26 -7.99 8.39 -5.61
C ASN A 26 -9.12 7.45 -6.05
N ARG A 27 -8.81 6.28 -6.66
CA ARG A 27 -9.82 5.30 -7.05
C ARG A 27 -10.37 4.51 -5.87
N ILE A 28 -9.54 4.24 -4.85
CA ILE A 28 -9.91 3.41 -3.70
C ILE A 28 -10.30 4.23 -2.48
N LEU A 29 -9.81 5.47 -2.37
CA LEU A 29 -9.97 6.31 -1.20
C LEU A 29 -11.44 6.54 -0.80
N PRO A 30 -12.40 6.80 -1.73
CA PRO A 30 -13.80 6.97 -1.36
C PRO A 30 -14.42 5.75 -0.68
N ILE A 31 -13.93 4.53 -1.00
CA ILE A 31 -14.39 3.30 -0.38
C ILE A 31 -13.86 3.19 1.06
N LEU A 32 -12.59 3.55 1.27
CA LEU A 32 -11.98 3.55 2.61
C LEU A 32 -12.60 4.64 3.51
N GLU A 33 -12.83 5.83 2.95
CA GLU A 33 -13.40 6.99 3.66
C GLU A 33 -14.85 6.80 4.09
N ARG A 34 -15.57 5.82 3.54
CA ARG A 34 -16.88 5.43 4.04
C ARG A 34 -16.84 5.09 5.54
N PHE A 35 -15.69 4.68 6.08
CA PHE A 35 -15.52 4.33 7.49
C PHE A 35 -15.04 5.49 8.38
N CYS A 36 -14.88 6.72 7.85
CA CYS A 36 -14.48 7.88 8.64
C CYS A 36 -15.44 8.18 9.81
N HIS A 37 -16.73 7.82 9.72
CA HIS A 37 -17.69 7.99 10.81
C HIS A 37 -17.36 7.17 12.06
N LEU A 38 -16.56 6.11 11.92
CA LEU A 38 -16.06 5.32 13.07
C LEU A 38 -14.85 5.98 13.75
N GLY A 39 -14.34 7.09 13.22
CA GLY A 39 -13.20 7.83 13.75
C GLY A 39 -12.03 7.90 12.76
N GLU A 40 -11.27 8.99 12.85
CA GLU A 40 -10.13 9.28 11.98
C GLU A 40 -9.03 9.94 12.79
N GLU A 41 -7.77 9.61 12.48
CA GLU A 41 -6.60 10.19 13.12
C GLU A 41 -5.47 10.43 12.12
N ILE A 42 -4.69 11.49 12.32
CA ILE A 42 -3.43 11.73 11.63
C ILE A 42 -2.32 11.58 12.66
N THR A 43 -1.45 10.59 12.47
CA THR A 43 -0.35 10.29 13.40
C THR A 43 0.74 11.36 13.34
N THR A 44 1.67 11.32 14.30
CA THR A 44 2.84 12.20 14.32
C THR A 44 3.65 12.12 13.03
N ASN A 45 3.85 10.91 12.50
CA ASN A 45 4.56 10.70 11.24
C ASN A 45 3.71 10.97 9.98
N LYS A 46 2.48 11.48 10.12
CA LYS A 46 1.53 11.85 9.05
C LYS A 46 0.89 10.67 8.32
N ALA A 47 0.81 9.51 8.94
CA ALA A 47 -0.05 8.45 8.46
C ALA A 47 -1.51 8.79 8.78
N ARG A 48 -2.43 8.42 7.89
CA ARG A 48 -3.86 8.63 8.08
C ARG A 48 -4.52 7.32 8.47
N LEU A 49 -5.15 7.31 9.63
CA LEU A 49 -5.85 6.16 10.20
C LEU A 49 -7.35 6.38 10.06
N ILE A 50 -8.06 5.42 9.46
CA ILE A 50 -9.50 5.54 9.16
C ILE A 50 -10.25 4.36 9.78
N GLY A 51 -11.31 4.68 10.49
CA GLY A 51 -12.25 3.75 11.10
C GLY A 51 -11.73 3.10 12.38
N HIS A 52 -11.88 3.79 13.52
CA HIS A 52 -11.44 3.25 14.82
C HIS A 52 -12.29 2.05 15.26
N ILE A 53 -11.63 0.91 15.52
CA ILE A 53 -12.27 -0.38 15.83
C ILE A 53 -11.75 -0.95 17.16
N PRO A 54 -12.09 -0.32 18.30
CA PRO A 54 -11.49 -0.63 19.61
C PRO A 54 -11.72 -2.06 20.10
N TYR A 55 -12.73 -2.75 19.56
CA TYR A 55 -13.01 -4.15 19.86
C TYR A 55 -11.94 -5.12 19.31
N ARG A 56 -11.11 -4.70 18.35
CA ARG A 56 -9.93 -5.45 17.87
C ARG A 56 -8.64 -5.09 18.63
N GLY A 57 -8.62 -3.92 19.25
CA GLY A 57 -7.48 -3.39 20.00
C GLY A 57 -7.66 -1.90 20.23
N ARG A 58 -7.20 -1.38 21.37
CA ARG A 58 -7.47 0.02 21.78
C ARG A 58 -7.02 1.06 20.75
N LEU A 59 -5.95 0.77 20.01
CA LEU A 59 -5.36 1.64 18.97
C LEU A 59 -5.61 1.11 17.55
N ALA A 60 -6.55 0.17 17.38
CA ALA A 60 -6.78 -0.47 16.09
C ALA A 60 -7.66 0.40 15.20
N TYR A 61 -7.22 0.60 13.96
CA TYR A 61 -7.98 1.22 12.88
C TYR A 61 -8.23 0.21 11.76
N LEU A 62 -9.31 0.41 11.01
CA LEU A 62 -9.69 -0.45 9.91
C LEU A 62 -8.78 -0.24 8.70
N HIS A 63 -8.35 1.01 8.46
CA HIS A 63 -7.43 1.35 7.38
C HIS A 63 -6.29 2.24 7.88
N GLU A 64 -5.10 2.00 7.36
CA GLU A 64 -3.90 2.81 7.56
C GLU A 64 -3.34 3.18 6.18
N ILE A 65 -3.30 4.48 5.91
CA ILE A 65 -2.71 5.06 4.70
C ILE A 65 -1.40 5.73 5.12
N TYR A 66 -0.27 5.12 4.75
CA TYR A 66 1.03 5.56 5.24
C TYR A 66 1.53 6.77 4.46
N THR A 67 2.32 7.59 5.14
CA THR A 67 2.91 8.82 4.61
C THR A 67 3.76 8.54 3.38
N PRO A 68 3.57 9.27 2.26
CA PRO A 68 4.33 9.06 1.04
C PRO A 68 5.85 9.04 1.24
N VAL A 69 6.53 8.20 0.45
CA VAL A 69 8.00 8.16 0.40
C VAL A 69 8.50 9.41 -0.35
N ILE A 70 9.54 10.08 0.16
CA ILE A 70 10.21 11.15 -0.59
C ILE A 70 11.37 10.60 -1.43
N LEU A 71 11.81 11.37 -2.43
CA LEU A 71 12.81 10.93 -3.40
C LEU A 71 14.10 10.37 -2.76
N ASP A 72 14.62 11.00 -1.70
CA ASP A 72 15.86 10.56 -1.07
C ASP A 72 15.68 9.28 -0.23
N GLU A 73 14.48 9.03 0.28
CA GLU A 73 14.12 7.78 0.94
C GLU A 73 13.93 6.66 -0.07
N PHE A 74 13.30 6.98 -1.21
CA PHE A 74 13.13 6.05 -2.31
C PHE A 74 14.48 5.56 -2.87
N LYS A 75 15.47 6.45 -3.04
CA LYS A 75 16.83 6.05 -3.45
C LYS A 75 17.43 5.05 -2.46
N LYS A 76 17.28 5.30 -1.14
CA LYS A 76 17.75 4.37 -0.10
C LYS A 76 17.02 3.02 -0.14
N LEU A 77 15.73 3.02 -0.48
CA LEU A 77 14.96 1.79 -0.67
C LEU A 77 15.54 0.97 -1.83
N GLU A 78 15.74 1.56 -3.01
CA GLU A 78 16.33 0.85 -4.16
C GLU A 78 17.76 0.36 -3.87
N ASP A 79 18.56 1.17 -3.17
CA ASP A 79 19.89 0.78 -2.70
C ASP A 79 19.85 -0.43 -1.76
N LYS A 80 18.83 -0.54 -0.89
CA LYS A 80 18.64 -1.70 -0.01
C LYS A 80 18.15 -2.93 -0.79
N LEU A 81 17.21 -2.74 -1.72
CA LEU A 81 16.64 -3.81 -2.53
C LEU A 81 17.61 -4.35 -3.58
N LYS A 82 18.67 -3.61 -3.92
CA LYS A 82 19.64 -3.95 -4.98
C LYS A 82 18.97 -4.17 -6.35
N ARG A 83 17.83 -3.52 -6.57
CA ARG A 83 17.05 -3.53 -7.81
C ARG A 83 16.19 -2.27 -7.86
N ASN A 84 15.73 -1.96 -9.08
CA ASN A 84 14.73 -0.93 -9.26
C ASN A 84 13.35 -1.42 -8.78
N VAL A 85 12.56 -0.53 -8.21
CA VAL A 85 11.15 -0.79 -7.91
C VAL A 85 10.34 -0.62 -9.20
N PRO A 86 9.42 -1.55 -9.55
CA PRO A 86 8.56 -1.40 -10.73
C PRO A 86 7.81 -0.08 -10.74
N GLU A 87 7.74 0.58 -11.90
CA GLU A 87 7.25 1.96 -12.01
C GLU A 87 5.84 2.15 -11.44
N VAL A 88 4.93 1.19 -11.67
CA VAL A 88 3.57 1.24 -11.12
C VAL A 88 3.54 1.22 -9.58
N TYR A 89 4.46 0.48 -8.95
CA TYR A 89 4.53 0.39 -7.50
C TYR A 89 5.28 1.58 -6.90
N LYS A 90 6.30 2.08 -7.61
CA LYS A 90 6.97 3.34 -7.28
C LYS A 90 5.98 4.51 -7.25
N GLN A 91 5.08 4.59 -8.24
CA GLN A 91 4.01 5.60 -8.24
C GLN A 91 3.14 5.50 -6.99
N LEU A 92 2.72 4.29 -6.61
CA LEU A 92 2.02 4.08 -5.34
C LEU A 92 2.83 4.62 -4.17
N LEU A 93 4.12 4.28 -4.03
CA LEU A 93 4.97 4.73 -2.91
C LEU A 93 5.05 6.26 -2.77
N PHE A 94 4.97 7.00 -3.88
CA PHE A 94 4.93 8.46 -3.90
C PHE A 94 3.52 9.04 -3.61
N GLU A 95 2.46 8.23 -3.68
CA GLU A 95 1.11 8.60 -3.25
C GLU A 95 0.83 8.16 -1.79
N THR A 96 1.37 7.02 -1.38
CA THR A 96 1.26 6.43 -0.06
C THR A 96 2.32 5.34 0.11
N ASN A 97 3.00 5.30 1.25
CA ASN A 97 4.08 4.35 1.49
C ASN A 97 3.56 2.95 1.87
N GLY A 98 2.82 2.33 0.96
CA GLY A 98 2.05 1.11 1.24
C GLY A 98 0.72 1.41 1.92
N LEU A 99 -0.02 0.36 2.25
CA LEU A 99 -1.38 0.43 2.82
C LEU A 99 -1.61 -0.75 3.77
N SER A 100 -2.46 -0.57 4.76
CA SER A 100 -3.10 -1.68 5.49
C SER A 100 -4.60 -1.44 5.48
N ILE A 101 -5.38 -2.33 4.88
CA ILE A 101 -6.83 -2.12 4.70
C ILE A 101 -7.65 -3.28 5.24
N PHE A 102 -8.84 -2.95 5.74
CA PHE A 102 -9.77 -3.90 6.35
C PHE A 102 -9.13 -4.69 7.48
N TRP A 103 -8.52 -3.95 8.40
CA TRP A 103 -7.79 -4.44 9.57
C TRP A 103 -6.65 -5.39 9.18
N GLY A 104 -5.82 -4.97 8.23
CA GLY A 104 -4.67 -5.75 7.76
C GLY A 104 -5.02 -6.95 6.90
N THR A 105 -6.29 -7.15 6.53
CA THR A 105 -6.71 -8.23 5.64
C THR A 105 -5.89 -8.26 4.36
N LEU A 106 -5.73 -7.11 3.72
CA LEU A 106 -4.77 -6.88 2.65
C LEU A 106 -3.80 -5.78 3.12
N SER A 107 -2.50 -6.06 3.00
CA SER A 107 -1.46 -5.09 3.28
C SER A 107 -0.50 -4.99 2.10
N LEU A 108 -0.15 -3.76 1.73
CA LEU A 108 0.87 -3.43 0.75
C LEU A 108 2.09 -2.87 1.50
N SER A 109 3.24 -3.46 1.26
CA SER A 109 4.52 -3.13 1.89
C SER A 109 5.07 -1.79 1.39
N GLY A 110 5.78 -1.09 2.26
CA GLY A 110 6.41 0.18 1.95
C GLY A 110 7.87 0.19 2.39
N TYR A 111 8.47 1.37 2.39
CA TYR A 111 9.77 1.62 2.97
C TYR A 111 9.66 1.92 4.47
N VAL A 112 10.45 1.25 5.30
CA VAL A 112 10.51 1.52 6.74
C VAL A 112 11.63 2.53 7.03
N PHE A 113 11.25 3.70 7.54
CA PHE A 113 12.17 4.80 7.85
C PHE A 113 12.92 4.60 9.17
N LEU A 114 12.25 3.97 10.16
CA LEU A 114 12.77 3.78 11.52
C LEU A 114 12.69 2.30 11.91
N ALA A 115 13.80 1.77 12.40
CA ALA A 115 13.87 0.37 12.85
C ALA A 115 13.05 0.10 14.13
N HIS A 116 12.70 1.14 14.90
CA HIS A 116 11.90 1.04 16.11
C HIS A 116 10.51 1.64 15.90
N ARG A 117 9.49 0.99 16.49
CA ARG A 117 8.12 1.50 16.51
C ARG A 117 7.97 2.43 17.71
N GLU A 118 7.79 3.71 17.46
CA GLU A 118 7.22 4.60 18.46
C GLU A 118 5.70 4.35 18.53
N LEU A 119 5.10 4.47 19.72
CA LEU A 119 3.70 4.09 19.95
C LEU A 119 2.70 4.89 19.09
N ASP A 120 3.07 6.10 18.68
CA ASP A 120 2.26 7.00 17.85
C ASP A 120 2.71 7.01 16.37
N TYR A 121 3.52 6.03 15.96
CA TYR A 121 3.99 5.91 14.58
C TYR A 121 3.30 4.72 13.91
N SER A 122 2.60 5.01 12.82
CA SER A 122 2.02 3.99 11.94
C SER A 122 2.86 3.91 10.68
N GLN A 123 3.36 2.71 10.35
CA GLN A 123 4.25 2.48 9.22
C GLN A 123 3.98 1.12 8.57
N ALA A 124 4.25 1.04 7.27
CA ALA A 124 4.11 -0.20 6.52
C ALA A 124 5.09 -1.28 6.96
N ARG A 125 4.83 -2.50 6.47
CA ARG A 125 5.84 -3.57 6.46
C ARG A 125 6.93 -3.22 5.45
N ASP A 126 8.19 -3.49 5.80
CA ASP A 126 9.34 -3.20 4.94
C ASP A 126 9.32 -4.07 3.66
N LEU A 127 9.44 -3.45 2.49
CA LEU A 127 9.61 -4.08 1.18
C LEU A 127 10.86 -4.94 1.07
N VAL A 128 11.89 -4.67 1.89
CA VAL A 128 13.08 -5.51 1.96
C VAL A 128 12.73 -6.94 2.39
N ILE A 129 11.77 -7.10 3.30
CA ILE A 129 11.42 -8.41 3.85
C ILE A 129 10.96 -9.38 2.74
N PRO A 130 9.90 -9.12 1.96
CA PRO A 130 9.42 -10.08 0.97
C PRO A 130 10.32 -10.18 -0.27
N ASN A 131 11.24 -9.24 -0.48
CA ASN A 131 12.12 -9.24 -1.66
C ASN A 131 13.55 -9.73 -1.40
N ILE A 132 14.02 -9.74 -0.15
CA ILE A 132 15.39 -10.13 0.22
C ILE A 132 15.35 -11.19 1.33
N ASP A 133 14.83 -10.86 2.51
CA ASP A 133 14.98 -11.70 3.71
C ASP A 133 14.09 -12.96 3.67
N GLU A 134 12.85 -12.80 3.24
CA GLU A 134 11.82 -13.83 3.14
C GLU A 134 11.41 -14.12 1.68
N ARG A 135 12.24 -13.75 0.71
CA ARG A 135 11.94 -14.00 -0.71
C ARG A 135 11.70 -15.51 -0.94
N PRO A 136 10.56 -15.91 -1.56
CA PRO A 136 10.32 -17.32 -1.87
C PRO A 136 11.46 -17.91 -2.70
N ARG A 137 11.94 -19.10 -2.32
CA ARG A 137 13.10 -19.74 -2.96
C ARG A 137 12.85 -20.15 -4.41
N ASP A 138 11.58 -20.29 -4.78
CA ASP A 138 11.14 -20.68 -6.11
C ASP A 138 10.85 -19.48 -7.04
N ALA A 139 11.03 -18.25 -6.54
CA ALA A 139 10.74 -17.01 -7.26
C ALA A 139 11.68 -16.77 -8.44
N ASP A 140 11.13 -16.29 -9.55
CA ASP A 140 11.92 -15.74 -10.66
C ASP A 140 12.46 -14.36 -10.28
N ASP A 141 13.56 -13.92 -10.89
CA ASP A 141 14.14 -12.60 -10.62
C ASP A 141 13.19 -11.46 -11.01
N SER A 142 12.31 -11.68 -11.99
CA SER A 142 11.29 -10.72 -12.41
C SER A 142 10.17 -10.49 -11.41
N PHE A 143 10.06 -11.32 -10.35
CA PHE A 143 8.99 -11.17 -9.37
C PHE A 143 9.33 -10.10 -8.34
N PHE A 144 8.50 -9.06 -8.27
CA PHE A 144 8.56 -8.03 -7.25
C PHE A 144 7.43 -8.22 -6.25
N PHE A 145 7.76 -8.66 -5.03
CA PHE A 145 6.77 -8.96 -3.99
C PHE A 145 6.43 -7.69 -3.23
N PHE A 146 5.14 -7.43 -3.04
CA PHE A 146 4.73 -6.16 -2.45
C PHE A 146 3.51 -6.25 -1.55
N GLY A 147 2.74 -7.34 -1.59
CA GLY A 147 1.52 -7.45 -0.80
C GLY A 147 1.39 -8.81 -0.13
N PHE A 148 0.50 -8.88 0.85
CA PHE A 148 0.10 -10.15 1.46
C PHE A 148 -1.31 -10.07 2.03
N TYR A 149 -1.95 -11.23 2.15
CA TYR A 149 -3.20 -11.37 2.88
C TYR A 149 -2.94 -11.95 4.27
N GLN A 150 -3.50 -11.34 5.31
CA GLN A 150 -3.25 -11.76 6.69
C GLN A 150 -3.84 -13.13 7.02
N GLN A 151 -5.03 -13.46 6.50
CA GLN A 151 -5.78 -14.65 6.93
C GLN A 151 -5.02 -15.96 6.65
N ASP A 152 -4.37 -16.09 5.49
CA ASP A 152 -3.65 -17.30 5.09
C ASP A 152 -2.15 -17.06 4.86
N GLY A 153 -1.69 -15.81 4.95
CA GLY A 153 -0.31 -15.42 4.69
C GLY A 153 0.11 -15.54 3.22
N SER A 154 -0.84 -15.68 2.29
CA SER A 154 -0.56 -15.67 0.85
C SER A 154 0.09 -14.35 0.45
N GLY A 155 1.07 -14.43 -0.44
CA GLY A 155 1.81 -13.26 -0.92
C GLY A 155 1.26 -12.77 -2.26
N VAL A 156 1.58 -11.52 -2.59
CA VAL A 156 1.24 -10.87 -3.85
C VAL A 156 2.50 -10.29 -4.48
N TYR A 157 2.71 -10.56 -5.76
CA TYR A 157 3.81 -10.00 -6.54
C TYR A 157 3.37 -9.52 -7.92
N LEU A 158 4.17 -8.61 -8.48
CA LEU A 158 4.12 -8.19 -9.88
C LEU A 158 5.19 -8.97 -10.64
N ASP A 159 4.84 -9.58 -11.76
CA ASP A 159 5.84 -10.14 -12.68
C ASP A 159 6.21 -9.09 -13.73
N GLU A 160 7.45 -8.61 -13.70
CA GLU A 160 7.92 -7.59 -14.65
C GLU A 160 7.99 -8.09 -16.09
N LYS A 161 7.91 -9.41 -16.33
CA LYS A 161 7.91 -9.97 -17.70
C LYS A 161 6.58 -9.77 -18.42
N ASP A 162 5.45 -9.88 -17.71
CA ASP A 162 4.13 -9.80 -18.32
C ASP A 162 3.23 -8.69 -17.73
N GLY A 163 3.71 -7.99 -16.69
CA GLY A 163 3.03 -6.87 -16.05
C GLY A 163 1.85 -7.26 -15.15
N LYS A 164 1.59 -8.55 -14.96
CA LYS A 164 0.45 -9.03 -14.19
C LYS A 164 0.74 -9.12 -12.70
N ILE A 165 -0.33 -9.18 -11.93
CA ILE A 165 -0.29 -9.40 -10.49
C ILE A 165 -0.68 -10.83 -10.18
N TYR A 166 0.06 -11.47 -9.31
CA TYR A 166 -0.14 -12.84 -8.90
C TYR A 166 -0.27 -12.92 -7.39
N ARG A 167 -1.31 -13.61 -6.92
CA ARG A 167 -1.37 -14.09 -5.54
C ARG A 167 -0.91 -15.53 -5.51
N HIS A 168 -0.09 -15.89 -4.52
CA HIS A 168 0.50 -17.22 -4.42
C HIS A 168 0.44 -17.77 -3.00
N VAL A 169 0.58 -19.10 -2.88
CA VAL A 169 0.69 -19.78 -1.59
C VAL A 169 1.91 -19.25 -0.82
N ARG A 170 1.76 -19.06 0.49
CA ARG A 170 2.83 -18.58 1.37
C ARG A 170 4.13 -19.35 1.13
N TYR A 171 5.22 -18.62 0.88
CA TYR A 171 6.57 -19.13 0.58
C TYR A 171 6.72 -20.01 -0.69
N HIS A 172 5.67 -20.14 -1.52
CA HIS A 172 5.68 -20.92 -2.76
C HIS A 172 5.14 -20.08 -3.93
N SER A 173 5.99 -19.22 -4.49
CA SER A 173 5.60 -18.23 -5.51
C SER A 173 5.09 -18.82 -6.82
N LYS A 174 5.42 -20.08 -7.13
CA LYS A 174 4.93 -20.79 -8.33
C LYS A 174 3.57 -21.46 -8.13
N GLN A 175 3.05 -21.54 -6.91
CA GLN A 175 1.71 -22.06 -6.63
C GLN A 175 0.72 -20.90 -6.62
N ILE A 176 0.18 -20.60 -7.80
CA ILE A 176 -0.70 -19.45 -8.04
C ILE A 176 -2.11 -19.72 -7.54
N LEU A 177 -2.69 -18.74 -6.85
CA LEU A 177 -4.06 -18.76 -6.34
C LEU A 177 -4.98 -17.84 -7.17
N ASN A 178 -4.47 -16.68 -7.59
CA ASN A 178 -5.21 -15.69 -8.37
C ASN A 178 -4.25 -14.89 -9.27
N ILE A 179 -4.80 -14.34 -10.36
CA ILE A 179 -4.08 -13.51 -11.33
C ILE A 179 -4.96 -12.31 -11.66
N TRP A 180 -4.36 -11.12 -11.72
CA TRP A 180 -4.97 -9.92 -12.25
C TRP A 180 -4.16 -9.39 -13.43
N PRO A 181 -4.80 -8.76 -14.43
CA PRO A 181 -4.12 -8.27 -15.63
C PRO A 181 -3.10 -7.17 -15.34
N ASP A 182 -3.32 -6.39 -14.28
CA ASP A 182 -2.48 -5.24 -13.91
C ASP A 182 -2.70 -4.84 -12.43
N PHE A 183 -1.85 -3.95 -11.94
CA PHE A 183 -1.85 -3.46 -10.55
C PHE A 183 -3.14 -2.72 -10.17
N GLU A 184 -3.71 -1.97 -11.11
CA GLU A 184 -4.90 -1.16 -10.88
C GLU A 184 -6.14 -2.01 -10.70
N THR A 185 -6.33 -2.99 -11.60
CA THR A 185 -7.39 -3.99 -11.52
C THR A 185 -7.28 -4.80 -10.24
N PHE A 186 -6.07 -5.21 -9.85
CA PHE A 186 -5.84 -5.88 -8.56
C PHE A 186 -6.33 -5.04 -7.39
N LEU A 187 -5.79 -3.83 -7.21
CA LEU A 187 -6.04 -3.06 -5.99
C LEU A 187 -7.50 -2.59 -5.90
N VAL A 188 -8.08 -2.12 -7.00
CA VAL A 188 -9.47 -1.65 -7.01
C VAL A 188 -10.44 -2.79 -6.76
N SER A 189 -10.31 -3.91 -7.48
CA SER A 189 -11.24 -5.05 -7.32
C SER A 189 -11.15 -5.66 -5.92
N GLU A 190 -9.95 -5.68 -5.31
CA GLU A 190 -9.78 -6.21 -3.96
C GLU A 190 -10.34 -5.27 -2.89
N VAL A 191 -10.18 -3.95 -3.04
CA VAL A 191 -10.82 -2.98 -2.12
C VAL A 191 -12.35 -3.07 -2.22
N GLU A 192 -12.90 -3.17 -3.43
CA GLU A 192 -14.34 -3.34 -3.65
C GLU A 192 -14.86 -4.65 -3.06
N ARG A 193 -14.15 -5.77 -3.31
CA ARG A 193 -14.48 -7.09 -2.76
C ARG A 193 -14.40 -7.12 -1.24
N LEU A 194 -13.42 -6.46 -0.63
CA LEU A 194 -13.32 -6.39 0.81
C LEU A 194 -14.42 -5.51 1.41
N ASN A 195 -14.76 -4.38 0.79
CA ASN A 195 -15.82 -3.49 1.27
C ASN A 195 -17.18 -4.19 1.45
N ILE A 196 -17.51 -5.16 0.59
CA ILE A 196 -18.77 -5.92 0.72
C ILE A 196 -18.76 -6.96 1.85
N LEU A 197 -17.59 -7.29 2.40
CA LEU A 197 -17.44 -8.26 3.49
C LEU A 197 -17.54 -7.60 4.88
N PHE A 198 -17.51 -6.27 4.96
CA PHE A 198 -17.51 -5.52 6.21
C PHE A 198 -18.77 -4.66 6.33
N ASN A 199 -19.36 -4.65 7.53
CA ASN A 199 -20.53 -3.85 7.85
C ASN A 199 -20.14 -2.41 8.23
N ASP A 200 -21.12 -1.55 8.48
CA ASP A 200 -20.88 -0.13 8.80
C ASP A 200 -20.14 0.10 10.14
N GLU A 201 -20.04 -0.90 11.00
CA GLU A 201 -19.21 -0.89 12.22
C GLU A 201 -17.79 -1.41 12.00
N GLY A 202 -17.39 -1.64 10.75
CA GLY A 202 -16.07 -2.13 10.37
C GLY A 202 -15.83 -3.59 10.80
N ARG A 203 -16.89 -4.37 11.04
CA ARG A 203 -16.83 -5.80 11.36
C ARG A 203 -17.09 -6.63 10.13
N GLN A 204 -16.39 -7.75 10.02
CA GLN A 204 -16.73 -8.75 9.03
C GLN A 204 -18.19 -9.23 9.25
N ILE A 205 -19.00 -9.20 8.19
CA ILE A 205 -20.43 -9.54 8.21
C ILE A 205 -20.63 -11.02 8.54
N ASP A 206 -19.89 -11.89 7.85
CA ASP A 206 -19.91 -13.34 8.04
C ASP A 206 -18.47 -13.86 8.16
N VAL A 207 -18.11 -14.31 9.37
CA VAL A 207 -16.78 -14.81 9.69
C VAL A 207 -16.46 -16.17 9.05
N SER A 208 -17.46 -16.86 8.51
CA SER A 208 -17.27 -18.12 7.77
C SER A 208 -16.81 -17.89 6.33
N ILE A 209 -17.03 -16.68 5.79
CA ILE A 209 -16.57 -16.29 4.46
C ILE A 209 -15.10 -15.87 4.56
N PRO A 210 -14.18 -16.44 3.77
CA PRO A 210 -12.81 -15.98 3.75
C PRO A 210 -12.69 -14.52 3.28
N THR A 211 -11.84 -13.74 3.93
CA THR A 211 -11.50 -12.39 3.50
C THR A 211 -10.44 -12.37 2.40
N VAL A 212 -9.84 -13.51 2.07
CA VAL A 212 -9.01 -13.70 0.88
C VAL A 212 -9.85 -13.96 -0.37
N PRO A 213 -9.37 -13.61 -1.58
CA PRO A 213 -10.07 -13.98 -2.81
C PRO A 213 -10.13 -15.51 -2.94
N LEU A 214 -11.25 -16.03 -3.45
CA LEU A 214 -11.37 -17.45 -3.75
C LEU A 214 -10.43 -17.78 -4.90
N SER A 215 -9.67 -18.87 -4.79
CA SER A 215 -8.79 -19.30 -5.88
C SER A 215 -9.62 -19.72 -7.08
N MET A 216 -9.23 -19.28 -8.27
CA MET A 216 -9.81 -19.84 -9.49
C MET A 216 -9.17 -21.22 -9.66
N GLY A 217 -9.98 -22.27 -9.50
CA GLY A 217 -9.54 -23.66 -9.64
C GLY A 217 -9.12 -24.02 -11.06
#